data_AF-M4M105-F1
#
_entry.id   AF-M4M105-F1
#
_cell.length_a   1.000
_cell.length_b   1.000
_cell.length_c   1.000
_cell.angle_alpha   90.00
_cell.angle_beta   90.00
_cell.angle_gamma   90.00
#
_symmetry.space_group_name_H-M   'P 1'
#
loop_
_entity.id
_entity.type
_entity.pdbx_description
1 polymer ?
#
loop_
_entity_poly.entity_id
_entity_poly.type
_entity_poly.pdbx_seq_one_letter_code
_entity_poly.pdbx_strand_id
1 'polypeptide(L)'
;VGTDLVQWIWGGFSVDNATLTRFFTFHFILPFIIAGLSMIHLLFLHQTGSSNPTGLNPNPDKIQFHTHYSFKDALGFVILLAALASLSTFAPNMLGDPDNFTPANPLVTPPHIKPEWYFLFAYAILRSIPNKLGGVLALLFSILILFLVPIIHTSKLRSLLFR
;
A
#
# COMPACT_ATOMS: atom_id res chain seq x y z
N VAL A 1 -8.93 15.57 22.67
CA VAL A 1 -8.04 14.56 22.05
C VAL A 1 -7.97 14.67 20.54
N GLY A 2 -9.06 14.49 19.78
CA GLY A 2 -9.00 14.48 18.31
C GLY A 2 -8.37 15.74 17.70
N THR A 3 -8.87 16.93 18.08
CA THR A 3 -8.31 18.22 17.64
C THR A 3 -6.85 18.39 18.09
N ASP A 4 -6.56 18.04 19.34
CA ASP A 4 -5.22 18.16 19.92
C ASP A 4 -4.21 17.27 19.17
N LEU A 5 -4.60 16.04 18.80
CA LEU A 5 -3.77 15.13 18.01
C LEU A 5 -3.49 15.68 16.61
N VAL A 6 -4.50 16.28 15.95
CA VAL A 6 -4.32 16.89 14.62
C VAL A 6 -3.32 18.05 14.71
N GLN A 7 -3.49 18.95 15.67
CA GLN A 7 -2.58 20.08 15.87
C GLN A 7 -1.18 19.61 16.30
N TRP A 8 -1.09 18.53 17.08
CA TRP A 8 0.18 17.92 17.44
C TRP A 8 0.91 17.35 16.22
N ILE A 9 0.19 16.63 15.34
CA ILE A 9 0.74 16.11 14.06
C ILE A 9 1.16 17.25 13.14
N TRP A 10 0.41 18.34 13.07
CA TRP A 10 0.81 19.51 12.27
C TRP A 10 1.99 20.28 12.87
N GLY A 11 2.07 20.34 14.21
CA GLY A 11 3.01 21.21 14.91
C GLY A 11 2.57 22.66 14.95
N GLY A 12 1.27 22.90 14.87
CA GLY A 12 0.66 24.23 14.73
C GLY A 12 -0.83 24.12 14.47
N PHE A 13 -1.46 25.22 14.07
CA PHE A 13 -2.91 25.30 13.84
C PHE A 13 -3.34 24.88 12.43
N SER A 14 -2.38 24.74 11.51
CA SER A 14 -2.58 24.33 10.11
C SER A 14 -1.36 23.57 9.61
N VAL A 15 -1.47 22.97 8.42
CA VAL A 15 -0.33 22.40 7.71
C VAL A 15 0.60 23.54 7.28
N ASP A 16 1.86 23.50 7.72
CA ASP A 16 2.88 24.52 7.45
C ASP A 16 4.30 23.91 7.48
N ASN A 17 5.36 24.72 7.50
CA ASN A 17 6.76 24.31 7.45
C ASN A 17 7.13 23.26 8.52
N ALA A 18 6.56 23.39 9.72
CA ALA A 18 6.75 22.40 10.79
C ALA A 18 6.22 21.01 10.38
N THR A 19 5.10 20.97 9.65
CA THR A 19 4.50 19.73 9.10
C THR A 19 5.31 19.17 7.94
N LEU A 20 5.80 20.03 7.04
CA LEU A 20 6.60 19.58 5.90
C LEU A 20 7.93 18.95 6.35
N THR A 21 8.65 19.62 7.25
CA THR A 21 9.95 19.14 7.76
C THR A 21 9.81 17.78 8.44
N ARG A 22 8.80 17.59 9.30
CA ARG A 22 8.56 16.29 9.95
C ARG A 22 8.10 15.22 8.98
N PHE A 23 7.27 15.56 7.99
CA PHE A 23 6.79 14.59 7.00
C PHE A 23 7.95 14.11 6.12
N PHE A 24 8.89 14.99 5.78
CA PHE A 24 10.13 14.58 5.14
C PHE A 24 10.94 13.61 6.02
N THR A 25 11.11 13.91 7.31
CA THR A 25 11.81 12.99 8.24
C THR A 25 11.10 11.63 8.36
N PHE A 26 9.77 11.61 8.49
CA PHE A 26 9.01 10.36 8.51
C PHE A 26 9.10 9.60 7.20
N HIS A 27 8.96 10.29 6.06
CA HIS A 27 9.11 9.70 4.74
C HIS A 27 10.50 9.10 4.54
N PHE A 28 11.54 9.70 5.10
CA PHE A 28 12.89 9.17 5.03
C PHE A 28 13.07 7.91 5.87
N ILE A 29 12.58 7.88 7.13
CA ILE A 29 12.82 6.73 8.03
C ILE A 29 11.90 5.53 7.75
N LEU A 30 10.66 5.77 7.31
CA LEU A 30 9.66 4.71 7.11
C LEU A 30 10.08 3.61 6.12
N PRO A 31 10.73 3.90 4.97
CA PRO A 31 11.25 2.87 4.07
C PRO A 31 12.20 1.89 4.75
N PHE A 32 13.05 2.35 5.67
CA PHE A 32 13.97 1.48 6.42
C PHE A 32 13.24 0.61 7.44
N ILE A 33 12.21 1.15 8.09
CA ILE A 33 11.31 0.37 8.95
C ILE A 33 10.61 -0.72 8.13
N ILE A 34 10.09 -0.38 6.95
CA ILE A 34 9.46 -1.32 6.03
C ILE A 34 10.46 -2.42 5.62
N ALA A 35 11.70 -2.08 5.28
CA ALA A 35 12.72 -3.08 4.96
C ALA A 35 12.97 -4.06 6.13
N GLY A 36 13.02 -3.56 7.37
CA GLY A 36 13.12 -4.40 8.56
C GLY A 36 11.91 -5.33 8.74
N LEU A 37 10.69 -4.80 8.55
CA LEU A 37 9.46 -5.60 8.59
C LEU A 37 9.39 -6.63 7.45
N SER A 38 9.89 -6.32 6.27
CA SER A 38 9.99 -7.26 5.14
C SER A 38 10.92 -8.44 5.47
N MET A 39 12.02 -8.22 6.19
CA MET A 39 12.90 -9.31 6.65
C MET A 39 12.19 -10.22 7.66
N ILE A 40 11.44 -9.63 8.61
CA ILE A 40 10.63 -10.41 9.56
C ILE A 40 9.53 -11.20 8.82
N HIS A 41 8.90 -10.59 7.82
CA HIS A 41 7.92 -11.26 6.97
C HIS A 41 8.54 -12.48 6.25
N LEU A 42 9.72 -12.32 5.64
CA LEU A 42 10.43 -13.41 4.97
C LEU A 42 10.89 -14.50 5.95
N LEU A 43 11.27 -14.14 7.17
CA LEU A 43 11.62 -15.10 8.22
C LEU A 43 10.43 -16.03 8.53
N PHE A 44 9.24 -15.48 8.76
CA PHE A 44 8.03 -16.27 9.00
C PHE A 44 7.62 -17.09 7.77
N LEU A 45 7.79 -16.54 6.56
CA LEU A 45 7.57 -17.29 5.34
C LEU A 45 8.50 -18.51 5.26
N HIS A 46 9.79 -18.36 5.60
CA HIS A 46 10.76 -19.45 5.54
C HIS A 46 10.52 -20.57 6.56
N GLN A 47 9.82 -20.29 7.67
CA GLN A 47 9.44 -21.32 8.64
C GLN A 47 8.45 -22.34 8.06
N THR A 48 7.60 -21.93 7.12
CA THR A 48 6.54 -22.78 6.55
C THR A 48 6.74 -23.09 5.07
N GLY A 49 7.49 -22.26 4.35
CA GLY A 49 7.65 -22.30 2.91
C GLY A 49 6.47 -21.65 2.17
N SER A 50 6.64 -21.45 0.86
CA SER A 50 5.58 -20.93 0.00
C SER A 50 4.43 -21.91 -0.16
N SER A 51 3.20 -21.38 -0.30
CA SER A 51 2.06 -22.16 -0.78
C SER A 51 2.12 -22.33 -2.31
N ASN A 52 1.15 -23.03 -2.89
CA ASN A 52 1.06 -23.28 -4.32
C ASN A 52 -0.40 -23.16 -4.79
N PRO A 53 -0.67 -23.04 -6.11
CA PRO A 53 -2.01 -22.79 -6.65
C PRO A 53 -3.08 -23.80 -6.22
N THR A 54 -2.70 -25.07 -5.98
CA THR A 54 -3.66 -26.11 -5.55
C THR A 54 -4.06 -25.98 -4.08
N GLY A 55 -3.26 -25.28 -3.26
CA GLY A 55 -3.44 -25.18 -1.81
C GLY A 55 -3.09 -26.45 -1.04
N LEU A 56 -2.62 -27.51 -1.72
CA LEU A 56 -2.18 -28.78 -1.12
C LEU A 56 -0.73 -28.70 -0.61
N ASN A 57 -0.26 -29.74 0.08
CA ASN A 57 1.10 -29.83 0.58
C ASN A 57 2.12 -29.88 -0.59
N PRO A 58 3.03 -28.89 -0.73
CA PRO A 58 4.00 -28.87 -1.81
C PRO A 58 5.24 -29.76 -1.57
N ASN A 59 5.42 -30.32 -0.37
CA ASN A 59 6.64 -31.05 0.00
C ASN A 59 7.04 -32.21 -0.94
N PRO A 60 6.10 -33.00 -1.52
CA PRO A 60 6.48 -34.12 -2.38
C PRO A 60 7.20 -33.72 -3.67
N ASP A 61 7.07 -32.47 -4.12
CA ASP A 61 7.59 -32.00 -5.41
C ASP A 61 8.27 -30.62 -5.27
N LYS A 62 9.23 -30.54 -4.35
CA LYS A 62 10.03 -29.33 -4.17
C LYS A 62 11.19 -29.30 -5.16
N ILE A 63 11.37 -28.14 -5.78
CA ILE A 63 12.52 -27.82 -6.63
C ILE A 63 13.41 -26.77 -5.95
N GLN A 64 14.68 -26.72 -6.34
CA GLN A 64 15.62 -25.72 -5.85
C GLN A 64 15.21 -24.31 -6.28
N PHE A 65 15.46 -23.31 -5.42
CA PHE A 65 15.12 -21.93 -5.74
C PHE A 65 15.98 -21.38 -6.88
N HIS A 66 17.29 -21.58 -6.78
CA HIS A 66 18.22 -21.20 -7.82
C HIS A 66 18.00 -22.03 -9.09
N THR A 67 18.33 -21.47 -10.25
CA THR A 67 17.99 -21.99 -11.60
C THR A 67 16.52 -21.90 -11.98
N HIS A 68 15.58 -22.16 -11.07
CA HIS A 68 14.15 -22.12 -11.42
C HIS A 68 13.52 -20.75 -11.14
N TYR A 69 13.47 -20.36 -9.87
CA TYR A 69 12.83 -19.11 -9.47
C TYR A 69 13.73 -17.90 -9.68
N SER A 70 15.07 -18.03 -9.55
CA SER A 70 15.98 -16.91 -9.82
C SER A 70 15.86 -16.36 -11.25
N PHE A 71 15.78 -17.23 -12.27
CA PHE A 71 15.62 -16.77 -13.67
C PHE A 71 14.20 -16.27 -13.96
N LYS A 72 13.19 -16.89 -13.35
CA LYS A 72 11.81 -16.40 -13.43
C LYS A 72 11.66 -15.00 -12.82
N ASP A 73 12.28 -14.76 -11.67
CA ASP A 73 12.28 -13.46 -11.01
C ASP A 73 13.08 -12.44 -11.82
N ALA A 74 14.23 -12.82 -12.39
CA ALA A 74 15.00 -11.95 -13.28
C ALA A 74 14.17 -11.49 -14.49
N LEU A 75 13.42 -12.40 -15.12
CA LEU A 75 12.47 -12.04 -16.19
C LEU A 75 11.39 -11.08 -15.67
N GLY A 76 10.84 -11.33 -14.49
CA GLY A 76 9.90 -10.42 -13.84
C GLY A 76 10.46 -9.02 -13.61
N PHE A 77 11.71 -8.90 -13.16
CA PHE A 77 12.40 -7.63 -13.01
C PHE A 77 12.64 -6.92 -14.34
N VAL A 78 13.00 -7.66 -15.40
CA VAL A 78 13.15 -7.08 -16.75
C VAL A 78 11.82 -6.48 -17.21
N ILE A 79 10.71 -7.18 -17.04
CA ILE A 79 9.37 -6.67 -17.39
C ILE A 79 9.00 -5.44 -16.55
N LEU A 80 9.22 -5.50 -15.23
CA LEU A 80 8.95 -4.38 -14.32
C LEU A 80 9.75 -3.13 -14.69
N LEU A 81 11.05 -3.28 -14.90
CA LEU A 81 11.93 -2.17 -15.25
C LEU A 81 11.62 -1.60 -16.64
N ALA A 82 11.29 -2.47 -17.61
CA ALA A 82 10.86 -2.02 -18.94
C ALA A 82 9.55 -1.21 -18.86
N ALA A 83 8.58 -1.65 -18.07
CA ALA A 83 7.32 -0.92 -17.85
C ALA A 83 7.54 0.40 -17.09
N LEU A 84 8.40 0.41 -16.08
CA LEU A 84 8.74 1.64 -15.35
C LEU A 84 9.48 2.63 -16.25
N ALA A 85 10.46 2.18 -17.03
CA ALA A 85 11.21 3.00 -17.97
C ALA A 85 10.31 3.54 -19.08
N SER A 86 9.37 2.74 -19.60
CA SER A 86 8.43 3.21 -20.62
C SER A 86 7.48 4.26 -20.06
N LEU A 87 6.93 4.07 -18.86
CA LEU A 87 6.10 5.06 -18.19
C LEU A 87 6.88 6.35 -17.94
N SER A 88 8.08 6.27 -17.35
CA SER A 88 8.88 7.46 -17.01
C SER A 88 9.38 8.23 -18.24
N THR A 89 9.67 7.52 -19.34
CA THR A 89 10.23 8.14 -20.55
C THR A 89 9.13 8.68 -21.47
N PHE A 90 8.08 7.90 -21.70
CA PHE A 90 7.06 8.24 -22.71
C PHE A 90 5.82 8.93 -22.11
N ALA A 91 5.52 8.71 -20.83
CA ALA A 91 4.31 9.24 -20.20
C ALA A 91 4.50 9.56 -18.70
N PRO A 92 5.52 10.36 -18.30
CA PRO A 92 5.93 10.52 -16.90
C PRO A 92 4.82 11.06 -15.98
N ASN A 93 3.90 11.85 -16.53
CA ASN A 93 2.82 12.49 -15.77
C ASN A 93 1.47 11.75 -15.89
N MET A 94 1.43 10.59 -16.56
CA MET A 94 0.17 9.87 -16.82
C MET A 94 -0.56 9.44 -15.55
N LEU A 95 0.17 9.10 -14.50
CA LEU A 95 -0.39 8.69 -13.21
C LEU A 95 -0.45 9.82 -12.17
N GLY A 96 0.01 11.02 -12.53
CA GLY A 96 0.02 12.20 -11.66
C GLY A 96 -1.22 13.06 -11.81
N ASP A 97 -1.34 14.09 -10.96
CA ASP A 97 -2.39 15.10 -11.06
C ASP A 97 -1.80 16.45 -11.50
N PRO A 98 -2.35 17.10 -12.54
CA PRO A 98 -1.90 18.43 -12.99
C PRO A 98 -1.89 19.50 -11.89
N ASP A 99 -2.80 19.41 -10.90
CA ASP A 99 -2.89 20.40 -9.82
C ASP A 99 -1.60 20.45 -8.98
N ASN A 100 -0.85 19.35 -8.89
CA ASN A 100 0.42 19.28 -8.14
C ASN A 100 1.61 20.00 -8.81
N PHE A 101 1.44 20.53 -10.03
CA PHE A 101 2.41 21.42 -10.66
C PHE A 101 2.22 22.89 -10.26
N THR A 102 1.11 23.21 -9.58
CA THR A 102 0.90 24.54 -9.01
C THR A 102 1.40 24.58 -7.56
N PRO A 103 2.16 25.61 -7.15
CA PRO A 103 2.57 25.74 -5.75
C PRO A 103 1.36 25.79 -4.81
N ALA A 104 1.48 25.14 -3.66
CA ALA A 104 0.39 25.08 -2.68
C ALA A 104 -0.06 26.48 -2.25
N ASN A 105 -1.38 26.72 -2.28
CA ASN A 105 -1.99 27.94 -1.78
C ASN A 105 -3.01 27.58 -0.67
N PRO A 106 -2.76 27.92 0.60
CA PRO A 106 -3.64 27.55 1.71
C PRO A 106 -5.02 28.25 1.66
N LEU A 107 -5.18 29.27 0.81
CA LEU A 107 -6.44 30.01 0.67
C LEU A 107 -7.33 29.50 -0.47
N VAL A 108 -6.84 28.55 -1.29
CA VAL A 108 -7.55 28.06 -2.47
C VAL A 108 -7.54 26.54 -2.51
N THR A 109 -8.73 25.93 -2.49
CA THR A 109 -8.90 24.49 -2.68
C THR A 109 -9.24 24.20 -4.15
N PRO A 110 -8.51 23.30 -4.83
CA PRO A 110 -8.88 22.87 -6.18
C PRO A 110 -10.29 22.23 -6.22
N PRO A 111 -11.08 22.47 -7.29
CA PRO A 111 -12.48 22.05 -7.35
C PRO A 111 -12.69 20.52 -7.34
N HIS A 112 -11.70 19.75 -7.80
CA HIS A 112 -11.76 18.29 -7.89
C HIS A 112 -10.66 17.59 -7.10
N ILE A 113 -10.31 18.14 -5.93
CA ILE A 113 -9.27 17.57 -5.05
C ILE A 113 -9.54 16.08 -4.75
N LYS A 114 -8.52 15.26 -5.00
CA LYS A 114 -8.53 13.81 -4.83
C LYS A 114 -7.12 13.34 -4.46
N PRO A 115 -6.98 12.19 -3.77
CA PRO A 115 -5.68 11.58 -3.60
C PRO A 115 -5.21 10.90 -4.88
N GLU A 116 -3.98 10.41 -4.86
CA GLU A 116 -3.41 9.58 -5.92
C GLU A 116 -4.23 8.31 -6.16
N TRP A 117 -4.10 7.76 -7.36
CA TRP A 117 -4.97 6.70 -7.88
C TRP A 117 -5.04 5.46 -6.97
N TYR A 118 -3.93 5.08 -6.33
CA TYR A 118 -3.86 3.91 -5.44
C TYR A 118 -4.63 4.09 -4.11
N PHE A 119 -5.07 5.30 -3.77
CA PHE A 119 -5.93 5.57 -2.61
C PHE A 119 -7.40 5.79 -2.97
N LEU A 120 -7.77 5.82 -4.27
CA LEU A 120 -9.13 6.16 -4.69
C LEU A 120 -10.20 5.19 -4.17
N PHE A 121 -9.89 3.89 -4.05
CA PHE A 121 -10.84 2.92 -3.51
C PHE A 121 -11.22 3.26 -2.05
N ALA A 122 -10.23 3.63 -1.24
CA ALA A 122 -10.39 3.94 0.16
C ALA A 122 -11.05 5.32 0.35
N TYR A 123 -10.70 6.28 -0.51
CA TYR A 123 -11.34 7.59 -0.58
C TYR A 123 -12.82 7.50 -0.97
N ALA A 124 -13.19 6.60 -1.88
CA ALA A 124 -14.58 6.34 -2.22
C ALA A 124 -15.36 5.77 -1.03
N ILE A 125 -14.78 4.84 -0.27
CA ILE A 125 -15.38 4.29 0.97
C ILE A 125 -15.56 5.40 2.03
N LEU A 126 -14.57 6.27 2.22
CA LEU A 126 -14.66 7.40 3.15
C LEU A 126 -15.86 8.31 2.82
N ARG A 127 -16.05 8.65 1.54
CA ARG A 127 -17.11 9.57 1.08
C ARG A 127 -18.50 8.94 0.97
N SER A 128 -18.62 7.62 0.95
CA SER A 128 -19.92 6.95 0.83
C SER A 128 -20.76 7.03 2.11
N ILE A 129 -20.13 7.32 3.25
CA ILE A 129 -20.80 7.41 4.55
C ILE A 129 -21.02 8.90 4.90
N PRO A 130 -22.27 9.37 5.00
CA PRO A 130 -22.59 10.77 5.31
C PRO A 130 -22.44 11.08 6.83
N ASN A 131 -21.36 10.61 7.44
CA ASN A 131 -20.98 10.88 8.82
C ASN A 131 -19.45 10.95 8.94
N LYS A 132 -18.93 12.03 9.52
CA LYS A 132 -17.48 12.26 9.61
C LYS A 132 -16.75 11.12 10.33
N LEU A 133 -17.23 10.70 11.50
CA LEU A 133 -16.61 9.62 12.27
C LEU A 133 -16.80 8.26 11.58
N GLY A 134 -18.02 7.97 11.12
CA GLY A 134 -18.35 6.73 10.42
C GLY A 134 -17.50 6.52 9.16
N GLY A 135 -17.30 7.57 8.36
CA GLY A 135 -16.44 7.53 7.19
C GLY A 135 -14.97 7.26 7.55
N VAL A 136 -14.44 7.91 8.58
CA VAL A 136 -13.05 7.68 9.05
C VAL A 136 -12.88 6.24 9.58
N LEU A 137 -13.86 5.73 10.32
CA LEU A 137 -13.84 4.34 10.79
C LEU A 137 -13.91 3.36 9.62
N ALA A 138 -14.77 3.59 8.63
CA ALA A 138 -14.87 2.73 7.45
C ALA A 138 -13.61 2.75 6.59
N LEU A 139 -12.97 3.91 6.44
CA LEU A 139 -11.65 4.02 5.82
C LEU A 139 -10.63 3.12 6.54
N LEU A 140 -10.54 3.22 7.86
CA LEU A 140 -9.63 2.39 8.66
C LEU A 140 -9.95 0.90 8.49
N PHE A 141 -11.23 0.52 8.60
CA PHE A 141 -11.67 -0.86 8.46
C PHE A 141 -11.51 -1.42 7.05
N SER A 142 -11.47 -0.59 6.00
CA SER A 142 -11.20 -1.04 4.63
C SER A 142 -9.84 -1.72 4.47
N ILE A 143 -8.88 -1.40 5.35
CA ILE A 143 -7.57 -2.05 5.43
C ILE A 143 -7.55 -3.10 6.54
N LEU A 144 -8.05 -2.77 7.74
CA LEU A 144 -8.00 -3.69 8.88
C LEU A 144 -8.83 -4.97 8.68
N ILE A 145 -9.82 -4.96 7.79
CA ILE A 145 -10.60 -6.16 7.44
C ILE A 145 -9.71 -7.30 6.91
N LEU A 146 -8.52 -6.99 6.37
CA LEU A 146 -7.55 -8.00 5.94
C LEU A 146 -7.11 -8.94 7.09
N PHE A 147 -7.09 -8.45 8.33
CA PHE A 147 -6.76 -9.27 9.51
C PHE A 147 -7.88 -10.27 9.88
N LEU A 148 -9.11 -10.03 9.44
CA LEU A 148 -10.23 -10.94 9.67
C LEU A 148 -10.25 -12.09 8.67
N VAL A 149 -9.57 -11.97 7.52
CA VAL A 149 -9.58 -12.97 6.43
C VAL A 149 -9.29 -14.40 6.91
N PRO A 150 -8.28 -14.67 7.77
CA PRO A 150 -8.04 -16.02 8.27
C PRO A 150 -9.15 -16.55 9.19
N ILE A 151 -9.81 -15.67 9.95
CA ILE A 151 -10.83 -16.02 10.94
C ILE A 151 -12.16 -16.35 10.27
N ILE A 152 -12.49 -15.64 9.18
CA ILE A 152 -13.74 -15.84 8.44
C ILE A 152 -13.65 -16.92 7.36
N HIS A 153 -12.51 -17.59 7.22
CA HIS A 153 -12.34 -18.66 6.25
C HIS A 153 -13.13 -19.91 6.64
N THR A 154 -14.21 -20.21 5.92
CA THR A 154 -15.11 -21.34 6.20
C THR A 154 -14.86 -22.58 5.35
N SER A 155 -14.11 -22.44 4.25
CA SER A 155 -13.84 -23.53 3.32
C SER A 155 -12.99 -24.63 3.97
N LYS A 156 -13.22 -25.87 3.55
CA LYS A 156 -12.30 -26.98 3.86
C LYS A 156 -11.07 -27.00 2.94
N LEU A 157 -11.15 -26.31 1.79
CA LEU A 157 -10.07 -26.16 0.82
C LEU A 157 -9.41 -24.79 0.99
N ARG A 158 -8.08 -24.79 1.11
CA ARG A 158 -7.25 -23.58 1.29
C ARG A 158 -7.29 -22.66 0.06
N SER A 159 -7.16 -23.22 -1.14
CA SER A 159 -7.16 -22.46 -2.40
C SER A 159 -8.58 -22.25 -2.95
N LEU A 160 -8.74 -21.24 -3.79
CA LEU A 160 -9.96 -21.01 -4.58
C LEU A 160 -10.01 -21.84 -5.86
N LEU A 161 -8.92 -22.49 -6.28
CA LEU A 161 -8.83 -23.17 -7.57
C LEU A 161 -9.90 -24.26 -7.79
N PHE A 162 -10.36 -24.92 -6.72
CA PHE A 162 -11.32 -26.01 -6.77
C PHE A 162 -12.62 -25.67 -6.01
N ARG A 163 -12.99 -24.38 -6.01
CA ARG A 163 -14.17 -23.86 -5.31
C ARG A 163 -15.10 -23.11 -6.24
#